data_AF-A0A268QV79-F1
#
_entry.id   AF-A0A268QV79-F1
#
_cell.length_a   1.000
_cell.length_b   1.000
_cell.length_c   1.000
_cell.angle_alpha   90.00
_cell.angle_beta   90.00
_cell.angle_gamma   90.00
#
_symmetry.space_group_name_H-M   'P 1'
#
loop_
_entity.id
_entity.type
_entity.pdbx_description
1 polymer ?
#
loop_
_entity_poly.entity_id
_entity_poly.type
_entity_poly.pdbx_seq_one_letter_code
_entity_poly.pdbx_strand_id
1 'polypeptide(L)' 'SVPIAGVAGDQQAALFGQACYEKGMAKNTYGTGCFMLMNTGEKAVSSDHGLLTTIAWGINGKVEYALEGSIFVAG' A
#
# COMPACT_ATOMS: atom_id res chain seq x y z
N SER A 1 15.57 25.65 -10.22
CA SER A 1 15.49 24.18 -10.16
C SER A 1 14.21 23.80 -9.43
N VAL A 2 13.60 22.64 -9.74
CA VAL A 2 12.43 22.12 -9.03
C VAL A 2 12.85 20.88 -8.25
N PRO A 3 12.54 20.77 -6.94
CA PRO A 3 12.94 19.62 -6.14
C PRO A 3 12.10 18.37 -6.45
N ILE A 4 12.74 17.20 -6.45
CA ILE A 4 12.06 15.90 -6.39
C ILE A 4 11.82 15.59 -4.91
N ALA A 5 10.57 15.70 -4.47
CA ALA A 5 10.22 15.67 -3.05
C ALA A 5 9.42 14.44 -2.60
N GLY A 6 9.17 13.48 -3.50
CA GLY A 6 8.40 12.27 -3.17
C GLY A 6 8.62 11.14 -4.17
N VAL A 7 8.58 9.92 -3.67
CA VAL A 7 8.65 8.69 -4.45
C VAL A 7 7.87 7.60 -3.71
N ALA A 8 7.08 6.83 -4.45
CA ALA A 8 6.33 5.68 -3.94
C ALA A 8 6.05 4.69 -5.08
N GLY A 9 5.83 3.43 -4.74
CA GLY A 9 5.22 2.47 -5.67
C GLY A 9 3.81 2.91 -6.04
N ASP A 10 3.33 2.54 -7.22
CA ASP A 10 2.02 2.96 -7.74
C ASP A 10 0.87 2.53 -6.81
N GLN A 11 0.89 1.30 -6.31
CA GLN A 11 -0.16 0.77 -5.45
C GLN A 11 -0.15 1.40 -4.05
N GLN A 12 1.02 1.68 -3.50
CA GLN A 12 1.24 2.42 -2.26
C GLN A 12 0.80 3.88 -2.41
N ALA A 13 1.13 4.52 -3.54
CA ALA A 13 0.69 5.86 -3.87
C ALA A 13 -0.84 5.93 -3.99
N ALA A 14 -1.46 4.92 -4.60
CA ALA A 14 -2.92 4.82 -4.67
C ALA A 14 -3.57 4.62 -3.30
N LEU A 15 -2.96 3.83 -2.40
CA LEU A 15 -3.40 3.70 -1.01
C LEU A 15 -3.36 5.06 -0.28
N PHE A 16 -2.27 5.80 -0.43
CA PHE A 16 -2.12 7.12 0.16
C PHE A 16 -3.09 8.15 -0.45
N GLY A 17 -3.26 8.13 -1.78
CA GLY A 17 -4.16 9.03 -2.51
C GLY A 17 -5.65 8.80 -2.22
N GLN A 18 -6.01 7.58 -1.80
CA GLN A 18 -7.36 7.23 -1.30
C GLN A 18 -7.54 7.54 0.19
N ALA A 19 -6.61 8.26 0.81
CA ALA A 19 -6.64 8.65 2.22
C ALA A 19 -6.77 7.47 3.21
N CYS A 20 -6.20 6.30 2.88
CA CYS A 20 -6.22 5.11 3.74
C CYS A 20 -5.15 5.19 4.85
N TYR A 21 -5.17 6.25 5.66
CA TYR A 21 -4.14 6.55 6.66
C TYR A 21 -4.31 5.80 7.98
N GLU A 22 -5.49 5.24 8.22
CA GLU A 22 -5.78 4.53 9.46
C GLU A 22 -5.67 3.02 9.26
N LYS A 23 -5.22 2.33 10.31
CA LYS A 23 -5.14 0.87 10.33
C LYS A 23 -6.51 0.26 9.98
N GLY A 24 -6.51 -0.66 9.03
CA GLY A 24 -7.69 -1.36 8.54
C GLY A 24 -8.36 -0.68 7.34
N MET A 25 -8.01 0.56 7.01
CA MET A 25 -8.44 1.18 5.76
C MET A 25 -7.78 0.48 4.58
N ALA A 26 -8.58 0.22 3.55
CA ALA A 26 -8.15 -0.53 2.38
C ALA A 26 -8.72 0.08 1.10
N LYS A 27 -7.99 -0.17 0.01
CA LYS A 27 -8.45 0.13 -1.35
C LYS A 27 -8.20 -1.09 -2.23
N ASN A 28 -8.82 -1.07 -3.40
CA ASN A 28 -8.47 -1.96 -4.50
C ASN A 28 -8.31 -1.15 -5.79
N THR A 29 -7.24 -1.41 -6.54
CA THR A 29 -6.99 -0.75 -7.83
C THR A 29 -7.20 -1.75 -8.95
N TYR A 30 -8.08 -1.41 -9.89
CA TYR A 30 -8.46 -2.26 -11.01
C TYR A 30 -7.81 -1.75 -12.30
N GLY A 31 -6.96 -2.56 -12.91
CA GLY A 31 -6.35 -2.36 -14.22
C GLY A 31 -6.10 -3.71 -14.89
N THR A 32 -4.99 -3.85 -15.64
CA THR A 32 -4.57 -5.16 -16.21
C THR A 32 -4.38 -6.22 -15.11
N GLY A 33 -3.85 -5.81 -13.97
CA GLY A 33 -3.91 -6.54 -12.71
C GLY A 33 -4.85 -5.87 -11.71
N CYS A 34 -5.10 -6.54 -10.59
CA CYS A 34 -5.94 -6.04 -9.51
C CYS A 34 -5.19 -6.17 -8.17
N PHE A 35 -5.02 -5.05 -7.47
CA PHE A 35 -4.16 -4.96 -6.28
C PHE A 35 -4.91 -4.34 -5.10
N MET A 36 -5.24 -5.20 -4.13
CA MET A 36 -5.83 -4.80 -2.87
C MET A 36 -4.72 -4.49 -1.88
N LEU A 37 -4.77 -3.31 -1.26
CA LEU A 37 -3.86 -2.95 -0.16
C LEU A 37 -4.68 -2.49 1.05
N MET A 38 -4.25 -2.91 2.24
CA MET A 38 -4.81 -2.51 3.52
C MET A 38 -3.71 -1.97 4.43
N ASN A 39 -3.88 -0.76 4.97
CA ASN A 39 -2.95 -0.19 5.94
C ASN A 39 -3.00 -0.98 7.26
N THR A 40 -1.84 -1.33 7.81
CA THR A 40 -1.68 -2.07 9.07
C THR A 40 -1.05 -1.23 10.20
N GLY A 41 -0.76 0.04 9.93
CA GLY A 41 -0.12 1.01 10.81
C GLY A 41 1.38 0.74 10.95
N GLU A 42 1.95 1.13 12.09
CA GLU A 42 3.40 0.99 12.38
C GLU A 42 3.86 -0.45 12.67
N LYS A 43 2.96 -1.44 12.56
CA LYS A 43 3.26 -2.86 12.82
C LYS A 43 3.05 -3.69 11.57
N ALA A 44 4.12 -4.32 11.10
CA ALA A 44 4.04 -5.35 10.07
C ALA A 44 3.14 -6.52 10.55
N VAL A 45 2.27 -7.00 9.68
CA VAL A 45 1.38 -8.14 9.93
C VAL A 45 1.73 -9.24 8.95
N SER A 46 2.17 -10.40 9.45
CA SER A 46 2.37 -11.61 8.63
C SER A 46 1.03 -12.21 8.21
N SER A 47 0.98 -12.83 7.04
CA SER A 47 -0.21 -13.52 6.55
C SER A 47 0.06 -15.00 6.28
N ASP A 48 -0.80 -15.85 6.84
CA ASP A 48 -0.85 -17.29 6.54
C ASP A 48 -1.85 -17.61 5.41
N HIS A 49 -2.44 -16.58 4.80
CA HIS A 49 -3.52 -16.69 3.80
C HIS A 49 -3.10 -16.15 2.42
N GLY A 50 -1.81 -16.20 2.10
CA GLY A 50 -1.29 -15.84 0.78
C GLY A 50 -1.24 -14.34 0.48
N LEU A 51 -1.32 -13.48 1.51
CA LEU A 51 -1.10 -12.03 1.35
C LEU A 51 0.37 -11.68 1.58
N LEU A 52 0.83 -10.63 0.93
CA LEU A 52 2.16 -10.07 1.14
C LEU A 52 2.12 -9.04 2.27
N THR A 53 3.10 -9.13 3.18
CA THR A 53 3.42 -8.04 4.10
C THR A 53 4.38 -7.09 3.40
N THR A 54 4.01 -5.82 3.27
CA THR A 54 4.82 -4.82 2.58
C THR A 54 4.86 -3.50 3.34
N ILE A 55 5.73 -2.57 2.93
CA ILE A 55 5.75 -1.19 3.42
C ILE A 55 4.68 -0.40 2.65
N ALA A 56 3.86 0.36 3.38
CA ALA A 56 2.93 1.33 2.81
C ALA A 56 3.65 2.62 2.44
N TRP A 57 4.29 3.28 3.42
CA TRP A 57 5.12 4.46 3.19
C TRP A 57 6.05 4.74 4.38
N GLY A 58 7.06 5.58 4.13
CA GLY A 58 7.90 6.17 5.16
C GLY A 58 7.80 7.69 5.14
N ILE A 59 7.24 8.30 6.19
CA ILE A 59 7.06 9.76 6.32
C ILE A 59 7.42 10.19 7.74
N ASN A 60 8.14 11.31 7.88
CA ASN A 60 8.54 11.87 9.18
C ASN A 60 9.26 10.86 10.11
N GLY A 61 10.10 9.99 9.53
CA GLY A 61 10.84 8.97 10.28
C GLY A 61 10.00 7.79 10.77
N LYS A 62 8.71 7.74 10.43
CA LYS A 62 7.81 6.61 10.73
C LYS A 62 7.60 5.76 9.48
N VAL A 63 7.52 4.45 9.68
CA VAL A 63 7.21 3.49 8.62
C VAL A 63 5.86 2.86 8.92
N GLU A 64 4.95 2.96 7.97
CA GLU A 64 3.68 2.24 8.00
C GLU A 64 3.73 1.04 7.05
N TYR A 65 3.02 -0.02 7.40
CA TYR A 65 2.99 -1.28 6.67
C TYR A 65 1.62 -1.52 6.05
N ALA A 66 1.57 -2.38 5.04
CA ALA A 66 0.32 -2.85 4.45
C ALA A 66 0.31 -4.37 4.28
N LEU A 67 -0.91 -4.93 4.27
CA LEU A 67 -1.18 -6.22 3.65
C LEU A 67 -1.58 -6.00 2.20
N GLU A 68 -1.00 -6.78 1.30
CA GLU A 68 -1.26 -6.70 -0.14
C GLU A 68 -1.77 -8.05 -0.67
N GLY A 69 -2.83 -8.00 -1.46
CA GLY A 69 -3.28 -9.08 -2.32
C GLY A 69 -3.08 -8.71 -3.78
N SER A 70 -2.27 -9.48 -4.50
CA SER A 70 -1.86 -9.19 -5.87
C SER A 70 -2.50 -10.19 -6.85
N ILE A 71 -3.31 -9.69 -7.77
CA ILE A 71 -3.92 -10.47 -8.85
C ILE A 71 -3.31 -9.99 -10.17
N PHE A 72 -2.47 -10.83 -10.78
CA PHE A 72 -1.67 -10.42 -11.95
C PHE A 72 -2.48 -10.21 -13.23
N VAL A 73 -3.63 -10.90 -13.36
CA VAL A 73 -4.51 -10.80 -14.53
C VAL A 73 -5.93 -10.56 -14.02
N ALA A 74 -6.48 -9.41 -14.37
CA ALA A 74 -7.84 -9.00 -14.02
C ALA A 74 -8.61 -8.50 -15.25
N GLY A 75 -8.58 -7.19 -15.53
CA GLY A 75 -9.33 -6.53 -16.60
C GLY A 75 -8.58 -6.40 -17.91
#